data_AF-A0A2T4DDP6-F1
#
_entry.id   AF-A0A2T4DDP6-F1
#
_cell.length_a   1.000
_cell.length_b   1.000
_cell.length_c   1.000
_cell.angle_alpha   90.00
_cell.angle_beta   90.00
_cell.angle_gamma   90.00
#
_symmetry.space_group_name_H-M   'P 1'
#
loop_
_entity.id
_entity.type
_entity.pdbx_description
1 polymer ?
#
loop_
_entity_poly.entity_id
_entity_poly.type
_entity_poly.pdbx_seq_one_letter_code
_entity_poly.pdbx_strand_id
1 'polypeptide(L)'
;MASIVPFPSTPFDNLGNSAVAFADVDAINGPDVLITGTNSTSKPVSKLYVNNGSGVFSEASGSSITNVSRGAVAFLDMDLDNNLDLVVSGRDVTNKPITK
;
A
#
# COMPACT_ATOMS: atom_id res chain seq x y z
N MET A 1 -24.60 -4.81 -15.30
CA MET A 1 -24.18 -3.60 -14.54
C MET A 1 -23.17 -4.06 -13.51
N ALA A 2 -21.98 -3.45 -13.41
CA ALA A 2 -21.05 -3.76 -12.33
C ALA A 2 -21.61 -3.17 -11.03
N SER A 3 -21.95 -4.03 -10.07
CA SER A 3 -22.38 -3.57 -8.75
C SER A 3 -21.13 -3.25 -7.94
N ILE A 4 -21.00 -2.00 -7.50
CA ILE A 4 -20.00 -1.64 -6.47
C ILE A 4 -20.58 -2.12 -5.15
N VAL A 5 -20.04 -3.20 -4.61
CA VAL A 5 -20.37 -3.68 -3.27
C VAL A 5 -19.30 -3.11 -2.33
N PRO A 6 -19.64 -2.17 -1.44
CA PRO A 6 -18.70 -1.70 -0.43
C PRO A 6 -18.24 -2.88 0.43
N PHE A 7 -16.95 -2.98 0.69
CA PHE A 7 -16.46 -3.96 1.65
C PHE A 7 -17.02 -3.61 3.04
N PRO A 8 -17.62 -4.58 3.76
CA PRO A 8 -18.39 -4.32 4.97
C PRO A 8 -17.54 -3.75 6.12
N SER A 9 -16.25 -4.09 6.13
CA SER A 9 -15.24 -3.50 7.01
C SER A 9 -13.86 -3.84 6.47
N THR A 10 -12.99 -2.86 6.28
CA THR A 10 -11.60 -3.08 5.91
C THR A 10 -10.69 -2.63 7.06
N PRO A 11 -9.57 -3.34 7.34
CA PRO A 11 -8.64 -2.99 8.41
C PRO A 11 -7.73 -1.80 8.06
N PHE A 12 -8.08 -1.05 7.01
CA PHE A 12 -7.25 0.01 6.45
C PHE A 12 -7.23 1.24 7.35
N ASP A 13 -6.04 1.78 7.57
CA ASP A 13 -5.87 3.02 8.32
C ASP A 13 -6.51 4.19 7.56
N ASN A 14 -7.14 5.10 8.31
CA ASN A 14 -7.61 6.37 7.77
C ASN A 14 -6.44 7.33 7.54
N LEU A 15 -5.99 7.47 6.29
CA LEU A 15 -4.84 8.30 5.92
C LEU A 15 -5.22 9.46 5.00
N GLY A 16 -4.72 10.65 5.31
CA GLY A 16 -4.75 11.82 4.42
C GLY A 16 -3.50 11.91 3.55
N ASN A 17 -3.51 12.79 2.53
CA ASN A 17 -2.37 12.97 1.60
C ASN A 17 -1.81 11.64 1.07
N SER A 18 -2.72 10.73 0.71
CA SER A 18 -2.44 9.32 0.54
C SER A 18 -2.32 8.91 -0.92
N ALA A 19 -1.73 7.73 -1.11
CA ALA A 19 -1.75 6.98 -2.37
C ALA A 19 -2.03 5.50 -2.06
N VAL A 20 -2.74 4.84 -2.98
CA VAL A 20 -3.13 3.43 -2.87
C VAL A 20 -2.75 2.71 -4.16
N ALA A 21 -2.19 1.52 -4.04
CA ALA A 21 -1.96 0.61 -5.16
C ALA A 21 -2.36 -0.82 -4.79
N PHE A 22 -2.86 -1.55 -5.78
CA PHE A 22 -3.18 -2.97 -5.67
C PHE A 22 -2.12 -3.79 -6.41
N ALA A 23 -1.74 -4.92 -5.83
CA ALA A 23 -0.79 -5.87 -6.40
C ALA A 23 -0.92 -7.21 -5.69
N ASP A 24 -0.73 -8.33 -6.38
CA ASP A 24 -0.64 -9.65 -5.75
C ASP A 24 0.83 -9.87 -5.35
N VAL A 25 1.20 -9.48 -4.13
CA VAL A 25 2.62 -9.37 -3.74
C VAL A 25 3.21 -10.67 -3.19
N ASP A 26 2.36 -11.60 -2.77
CA ASP A 26 2.78 -12.93 -2.32
C ASP A 26 2.43 -14.04 -3.32
N ALA A 27 1.77 -13.71 -4.45
CA ALA A 27 1.26 -14.62 -5.46
C ALA A 27 0.22 -15.63 -4.90
N ILE A 28 -0.46 -15.27 -3.81
CA ILE A 28 -1.40 -16.12 -3.08
C ILE A 28 -2.68 -15.33 -2.84
N ASN A 29 -3.82 -15.96 -3.10
CA ASN A 29 -5.14 -15.43 -2.74
C ASN A 29 -5.53 -14.07 -3.39
N GLY A 30 -4.77 -13.59 -4.37
CA GLY A 30 -5.13 -12.48 -5.25
C GLY A 30 -4.65 -11.11 -4.74
N PRO A 31 -5.21 -10.00 -5.25
CA PRO A 31 -4.63 -8.68 -5.02
C PRO A 31 -4.65 -8.24 -3.55
N ASP A 32 -3.49 -7.79 -3.09
CA ASP A 32 -3.21 -7.08 -1.85
C ASP A 32 -3.31 -5.56 -2.04
N VAL A 33 -3.15 -4.81 -0.94
CA VAL A 33 -3.26 -3.34 -0.95
C VAL A 33 -2.10 -2.70 -0.21
N LEU A 34 -1.38 -1.79 -0.87
CA LEU A 34 -0.47 -0.86 -0.21
C LEU A 34 -1.13 0.52 -0.10
N ILE A 35 -1.16 1.06 1.12
CA ILE A 35 -1.66 2.39 1.42
C ILE A 35 -0.53 3.22 2.04
N THR A 36 -0.27 4.38 1.47
CA THR A 36 0.67 5.37 2.01
C THR A 36 -0.06 6.66 2.34
N GLY A 37 0.48 7.50 3.23
CA GLY A 37 -0.13 8.78 3.56
C GLY A 37 0.28 9.31 4.92
N THR A 38 -0.49 10.25 5.46
CA THR A 38 -0.31 10.80 6.81
C THR A 38 -1.41 10.31 7.74
N ASN A 39 -1.01 9.81 8.92
CA ASN A 39 -1.94 9.43 9.98
C ASN A 39 -2.49 10.66 10.75
N SER A 40 -3.31 10.42 11.77
CA SER A 40 -3.92 11.47 12.61
C SER A 40 -2.93 12.37 13.35
N THR A 41 -1.68 11.93 13.50
CA THR A 41 -0.57 12.70 14.10
C THR A 41 0.30 13.40 13.06
N SER A 42 -0.15 13.45 11.79
CA SER A 42 0.58 14.01 10.65
C SER A 42 1.92 13.32 10.35
N LYS A 43 2.12 12.08 10.81
CA LYS A 43 3.31 11.30 10.49
C LYS A 43 3.08 10.51 9.19
N PRO A 44 4.05 10.51 8.26
CA PRO A 44 4.03 9.61 7.12
C PRO A 44 3.99 8.15 7.58
N VAL A 45 3.17 7.35 6.92
CA VAL A 45 3.03 5.91 7.14
C VAL A 45 2.84 5.20 5.81
N SER A 46 3.37 3.99 5.70
CA SER A 46 3.16 3.07 4.58
C SER A 46 2.78 1.71 5.14
N LYS A 47 1.64 1.16 4.70
CA LYS A 47 1.11 -0.12 5.19
C LYS A 47 0.68 -1.01 4.04
N LEU A 48 1.23 -2.21 4.02
CA LEU A 48 0.81 -3.30 3.15
C LEU A 48 -0.23 -4.16 3.88
N TYR A 49 -1.34 -4.44 3.22
CA TYR A 49 -2.41 -5.30 3.70
C TYR A 49 -2.58 -6.47 2.75
N VAL A 50 -2.40 -7.68 3.27
CA VAL A 50 -2.49 -8.93 2.50
C VAL A 50 -3.92 -9.45 2.52
N ASN A 51 -4.42 -9.88 1.37
CA ASN A 51 -5.74 -10.47 1.19
C ASN A 51 -5.70 -11.98 1.46
N ASN A 52 -6.69 -12.49 2.18
CA ASN A 52 -6.84 -13.93 2.37
C ASN A 52 -7.69 -14.63 1.28
N GLY A 53 -8.06 -13.92 0.21
CA GLY A 53 -8.82 -14.44 -0.93
C GLY A 53 -10.33 -14.36 -0.79
N SER A 54 -10.81 -14.00 0.40
CA SER A 54 -12.23 -13.72 0.67
C SER A 54 -12.52 -12.22 0.78
N GLY A 55 -11.54 -11.36 0.47
CA GLY A 55 -11.65 -9.92 0.68
C GLY A 55 -11.48 -9.50 2.14
N VAL A 56 -10.96 -10.39 2.99
CA VAL A 56 -10.54 -10.08 4.36
C VAL A 56 -9.05 -9.83 4.34
N PHE A 57 -8.66 -8.64 4.81
CA PHE A 57 -7.27 -8.18 4.78
C PHE A 57 -6.63 -8.24 6.17
N SER A 58 -5.31 -8.38 6.22
CA SER A 58 -4.49 -8.23 7.42
C SER A 58 -3.21 -7.45 7.12
N GLU A 59 -2.78 -6.57 8.03
CA GLU A 59 -1.52 -5.84 7.87
C GLU A 59 -0.33 -6.82 7.82
N ALA A 60 0.53 -6.68 6.81
CA ALA A 60 1.73 -7.48 6.67
C ALA A 60 2.73 -7.11 7.78
N SER A 61 3.11 -8.08 8.61
CA SER A 61 4.17 -7.87 9.60
C SER A 61 5.55 -7.97 8.95
N GLY A 62 6.42 -6.99 9.20
CA GLY A 62 7.84 -7.07 8.81
C GLY A 62 8.18 -6.55 7.42
N SER A 63 7.22 -6.01 6.66
CA SER A 63 7.51 -5.32 5.40
C SER A 63 8.29 -4.03 5.68
N SER A 64 9.53 -3.94 5.19
CA SER A 64 10.39 -2.76 5.37
C SER A 64 10.08 -1.67 4.33
N ILE A 65 8.80 -1.30 4.22
CA ILE A 65 8.36 -0.25 3.30
C ILE A 65 8.65 1.10 3.94
N THR A 66 9.33 1.97 3.18
CA THR A 66 9.62 3.33 3.67
C THR A 66 8.32 4.10 3.84
N ASN A 67 8.14 4.73 5.00
CA ASN A 67 7.01 5.60 5.29
C ASN A 67 7.04 6.85 4.39
N VAL A 68 6.03 7.00 3.55
CA VAL A 68 5.90 8.14 2.64
C VAL A 68 4.50 8.73 2.68
N SER A 69 4.38 10.01 2.34
CA SER A 69 3.11 10.71 2.18
C SER A 69 3.19 11.70 1.02
N ARG A 70 2.05 12.27 0.59
CA ARG A 70 1.97 13.26 -0.51
C ARG A 70 2.65 12.74 -1.77
N GLY A 71 2.33 11.49 -2.10
CA GLY A 71 3.16 10.65 -2.94
C GLY A 71 2.40 9.86 -3.99
N ALA A 72 3.13 8.96 -4.62
CA ALA A 72 2.61 7.95 -5.53
C ALA A 72 3.27 6.60 -5.23
N VAL A 73 2.55 5.53 -5.55
CA VAL A 73 2.94 4.14 -5.34
C VAL A 73 2.67 3.38 -6.62
N ALA A 74 3.61 2.53 -7.04
CA ALA A 74 3.43 1.63 -8.16
C ALA A 74 4.13 0.30 -7.89
N PHE A 75 3.51 -0.79 -8.35
CA PHE A 75 4.11 -2.11 -8.39
C PHE A 75 4.38 -2.50 -9.84
N LEU A 76 5.54 -3.11 -10.09
CA LEU A 76 5.93 -3.66 -11.38
C LEU A 76 7.08 -4.65 -11.15
N ASP A 77 7.07 -5.79 -11.84
CA ASP A 77 8.27 -6.63 -11.98
C ASP A 77 9.25 -5.92 -12.93
N MET A 78 10.22 -5.18 -12.38
CA MET A 78 11.10 -4.29 -13.14
C MET A 78 12.30 -5.02 -13.71
N ASP A 79 12.76 -6.08 -13.05
CA ASP A 79 13.94 -6.86 -13.46
C ASP A 79 13.61 -8.20 -14.13
N LEU A 80 12.32 -8.52 -14.27
CA LEU A 80 11.77 -9.70 -14.94
C LEU A 80 12.07 -11.02 -14.20
N ASP A 81 12.14 -10.98 -12.87
CA ASP A 81 12.34 -12.17 -12.04
C ASP A 81 11.03 -12.84 -11.56
N ASN A 82 9.88 -12.28 -11.94
CA ASN A 82 8.53 -12.64 -11.52
C ASN A 82 8.20 -12.32 -10.06
N ASN A 83 8.99 -11.49 -9.39
CA ASN A 83 8.64 -10.85 -8.12
C ASN A 83 8.27 -9.39 -8.40
N LEU A 84 7.25 -8.88 -7.70
CA LEU A 84 6.86 -7.49 -7.86
C LEU A 84 7.82 -6.57 -7.12
N ASP A 85 8.43 -5.63 -7.84
CA ASP A 85 9.11 -4.49 -7.24
C ASP A 85 8.12 -3.39 -6.87
N LEU A 86 8.52 -2.60 -5.88
CA LEU A 86 7.77 -1.47 -5.37
C LEU A 86 8.55 -0.18 -5.61
N VAL A 87 7.92 0.77 -6.31
CA VAL A 87 8.39 2.15 -6.39
C VAL A 87 7.47 3.05 -5.57
N VAL A 88 8.07 3.82 -4.67
CA VAL A 88 7.36 4.85 -3.89
C VAL A 88 8.05 6.20 -4.01
N SER A 89 7.25 7.26 -4.18
CA SER A 89 7.73 8.63 -4.18
C SER A 89 6.85 9.50 -3.28
N GLY A 90 7.41 10.56 -2.71
CA GLY A 90 6.65 11.48 -1.86
C GLY A 90 7.55 12.22 -0.88
N ARG A 91 7.06 12.37 0.37
CA ARG A 91 7.81 12.98 1.47
C ARG A 91 8.00 12.03 2.64
N ASP A 92 9.22 11.99 3.16
CA ASP A 92 9.61 11.18 4.31
C ASP A 92 9.20 11.80 5.66
N VAL A 93 9.56 11.12 6.75
CA VAL A 93 9.29 11.55 8.14
C VAL A 93 9.94 12.88 8.53
N THR A 94 10.95 13.33 7.78
CA THR A 94 11.61 14.64 7.94
C THR A 94 11.07 15.70 6.98
N ASN A 95 9.99 15.38 6.26
CA ASN A 95 9.34 16.22 5.25
C ASN A 95 10.22 16.50 4.02
N LYS A 96 11.23 15.68 3.76
CA LYS A 96 12.08 15.78 2.57
C LYS A 96 11.51 14.94 1.41
N PRO A 97 11.63 15.41 0.15
CA PRO A 97 11.29 14.60 -1.01
C PRO A 97 12.13 13.32 -1.05
N ILE A 98 11.50 12.19 -1.36
CA ILE A 98 12.13 10.89 -1.47
C ILE A 98 11.52 10.10 -2.64
N THR A 99 12.35 9.28 -3.28
CA THR A 99 11.92 8.22 -4.19
C THR A 99 12.75 6.98 -3.88
N LYS A 100 12.09 5.83 -3.76
CA LYS A 100 12.67 4.53 -3.47
C LYS A 100 12.11 3.51 -4.44
#